data_AF-B8C6C0-F1
#
_entry.id   AF-B8C6C0-F1
#
_cell.length_a   1.000
_cell.length_b   1.000
_cell.length_c   1.000
_cell.angle_alpha   90.00
_cell.angle_beta   90.00
_cell.angle_gamma   90.00
#
_symmetry.space_group_name_H-M   'P 1'
#
loop_
_entity.id
_entity.type
_entity.pdbx_description
1 polymer ?
#
loop_
_entity_poly.entity_id
_entity_poly.type
_entity_poly.pdbx_seq_one_letter_code
_entity_poly.pdbx_strand_id
1 'polypeptide(L)'
;MPSTTIAVVTVTYYEENESRFELACDLIKLAQWKKIPLFVVDDSPLHMKEYLHEALTDYDADEEDVCVYAFPQNRKLYQGKGGALRQAIHEATQWLKMHNEDLRKCAICFTEPEKVDLLNHIHDITKPILDGSAQVVVPYRNNHLFQTTYPIEQYHSESFGNLHFDLLARELEGFQQRSNKNNIYNNNTDNDGGQATQQKIDWLFGPFAFNASLSFQWLSYKGTSWDAQMVPYVRGVRDSQWTIQSVEIMFRHPKTMKEEEEGEAEWTEKRLRQLNLLFDLLGKQELVMQTKESSTRNNERDVDER
;
A
#
# COMPACT_ATOMS: atom_id res chain seq x y z
N MET A 1 20.14 -8.00 20.30
CA MET A 1 20.05 -7.80 18.83
C MET A 1 19.38 -6.45 18.60
N PRO A 2 19.74 -5.68 17.55
CA PRO A 2 19.01 -4.45 17.24
C PRO A 2 17.53 -4.77 17.02
N SER A 3 16.64 -3.96 17.58
CA SER A 3 15.19 -4.11 17.43
C SER A 3 14.82 -3.95 15.95
N THR A 4 13.94 -4.81 15.43
CA THR A 4 13.27 -4.57 14.15
C THR A 4 11.99 -3.81 14.43
N THR A 5 11.82 -2.67 13.79
CA THR A 5 10.71 -1.77 14.10
C THR A 5 9.78 -1.59 12.90
N ILE A 6 8.48 -1.76 13.15
CA ILE A 6 7.41 -1.59 12.17
C ILE A 6 6.65 -0.31 12.54
N ALA A 7 6.53 0.61 11.58
CA ALA A 7 5.65 1.77 11.69
C ALA A 7 4.49 1.63 10.70
N VAL A 8 3.28 1.91 11.15
CA VAL A 8 2.08 1.94 10.31
C VAL A 8 1.68 3.39 10.07
N VAL A 9 1.30 3.72 8.85
CA VAL A 9 0.82 5.04 8.47
C VAL A 9 -0.57 4.92 7.87
N THR A 10 -1.45 5.86 8.20
CA THR A 10 -2.79 5.96 7.62
C THR A 10 -3.18 7.42 7.43
N VAL A 11 -4.18 7.66 6.60
CA VAL A 11 -4.72 8.98 6.30
C VAL A 11 -6.23 8.95 6.40
N THR A 12 -6.80 10.00 6.96
CA THR A 12 -8.24 10.05 7.25
C THR A 12 -8.85 11.38 6.82
N TYR A 13 -10.09 11.30 6.36
CA TYR A 13 -10.96 12.42 6.07
C TYR A 13 -12.39 11.91 6.17
N TYR A 14 -13.18 12.50 7.06
CA TYR A 14 -14.58 12.12 7.26
C TYR A 14 -15.48 13.34 7.23
N GLU A 15 -16.63 13.17 6.59
CA GLU A 15 -17.77 14.07 6.75
C GLU A 15 -18.63 13.61 7.94
N GLU A 16 -19.62 14.42 8.34
CA GLU A 16 -20.49 14.10 9.48
C GLU A 16 -21.23 12.76 9.24
N ASN A 17 -21.23 11.86 10.24
CA ASN A 17 -21.91 10.56 10.25
C ASN A 17 -21.38 9.49 9.26
N GLU A 18 -20.11 9.53 8.87
CA GLU A 18 -19.54 8.47 8.02
C GLU A 18 -19.23 7.18 8.81
N SER A 19 -19.78 6.04 8.38
CA SER A 19 -19.57 4.72 9.00
C SER A 19 -18.08 4.31 9.08
N ARG A 20 -17.27 4.81 8.16
CA ARG A 20 -15.80 4.59 8.14
C ARG A 20 -15.07 5.24 9.31
N PHE A 21 -15.67 6.23 9.97
CA PHE A 21 -15.08 6.86 11.14
C PHE A 21 -14.84 5.83 12.27
N GLU A 22 -15.84 5.00 12.54
CA GLU A 22 -15.74 3.95 13.58
C GLU A 22 -14.64 2.94 13.25
N LEU A 23 -14.45 2.59 11.97
CA LEU A 23 -13.35 1.72 11.54
C LEU A 23 -11.98 2.37 11.77
N ALA A 24 -11.87 3.69 11.62
CA ALA A 24 -10.66 4.43 11.97
C ALA A 24 -10.35 4.35 13.47
N CYS A 25 -11.38 4.53 14.31
CA CYS A 25 -11.27 4.37 15.75
C CYS A 25 -10.86 2.93 16.12
N ASP A 26 -11.42 1.92 15.46
CA ASP A 26 -11.04 0.53 15.66
C ASP A 26 -9.59 0.24 15.25
N LEU A 27 -9.12 0.83 14.15
CA LEU A 27 -7.71 0.74 13.75
C LEU A 27 -6.78 1.34 14.82
N ILE A 28 -7.13 2.52 15.35
CA ILE A 28 -6.39 3.20 16.42
C ILE A 28 -6.34 2.33 17.69
N LYS A 29 -7.51 1.84 18.14
CA LYS A 29 -7.64 0.97 19.31
C LYS A 29 -6.80 -0.30 19.13
N LEU A 30 -6.85 -0.92 17.96
CA LEU A 30 -6.11 -2.15 17.67
C LEU A 30 -4.61 -1.91 17.62
N ALA A 31 -4.15 -0.79 17.04
CA ALA A 31 -2.74 -0.41 17.04
C ALA A 31 -2.23 -0.18 18.47
N GLN A 32 -2.98 0.58 19.28
CA GLN A 32 -2.66 0.84 20.69
C GLN A 32 -2.56 -0.46 21.49
N TRP A 33 -3.55 -1.35 21.35
CA TRP A 33 -3.55 -2.64 22.03
C TRP A 33 -2.36 -3.53 21.62
N LYS A 34 -2.00 -3.54 20.34
CA LYS A 34 -0.84 -4.31 19.82
C LYS A 34 0.51 -3.62 20.05
N LYS A 35 0.53 -2.40 20.59
CA LYS A 35 1.74 -1.57 20.73
C LYS A 35 2.46 -1.35 19.39
N ILE A 36 1.70 -1.13 18.32
CA ILE A 36 2.23 -0.85 16.98
C ILE A 36 2.24 0.67 16.75
N PRO A 37 3.42 1.29 16.51
CA PRO A 37 3.51 2.69 16.14
C PRO A 37 2.62 3.03 14.93
N LEU A 38 1.55 3.79 15.15
CA LEU A 38 0.60 4.22 14.12
C LEU A 38 0.63 5.74 13.97
N PHE A 39 0.84 6.22 12.76
CA PHE A 39 0.85 7.64 12.42
C PHE A 39 -0.38 7.96 11.56
N VAL A 40 -1.30 8.74 12.12
CA VAL A 40 -2.54 9.16 11.48
C VAL A 40 -2.41 10.60 11.04
N VAL A 41 -2.57 10.88 9.74
CA VAL A 41 -2.73 12.25 9.25
C VAL A 41 -4.18 12.48 8.88
N ASP A 42 -4.83 13.39 9.61
CA ASP A 42 -6.26 13.64 9.49
C ASP A 42 -6.57 15.04 8.93
N ASP A 43 -7.45 15.08 7.95
CA ASP A 43 -7.93 16.32 7.33
C ASP A 43 -9.42 16.62 7.59
N SER A 44 -10.02 15.91 8.53
CA SER A 44 -11.42 16.03 8.91
C SER A 44 -11.72 17.38 9.61
N PRO A 45 -12.99 17.79 9.70
CA PRO A 45 -13.42 18.94 10.51
C PRO A 45 -13.01 18.81 11.98
N LEU A 46 -12.89 19.94 12.70
CA LEU A 46 -12.35 19.97 14.07
C LEU A 46 -13.12 19.06 15.05
N HIS A 47 -14.45 19.03 14.98
CA HIS A 47 -15.24 18.19 15.86
C HIS A 47 -14.96 16.69 15.65
N MET A 48 -14.67 16.25 14.43
CA MET A 48 -14.28 14.85 14.15
C MET A 48 -12.88 14.53 14.69
N LYS A 49 -11.99 15.53 14.71
CA LYS A 49 -10.64 15.38 15.29
C LYS A 49 -10.68 15.19 16.80
N GLU A 50 -11.57 15.91 17.48
CA GLU A 50 -11.78 15.77 18.92
C GLU A 50 -12.19 14.33 19.27
N TYR A 51 -13.08 13.71 18.49
CA TYR A 51 -13.44 12.29 18.69
C TYR A 51 -12.28 11.31 18.44
N LEU A 52 -11.43 11.55 17.43
CA LEU A 52 -10.23 10.72 17.25
C LEU A 52 -9.25 10.87 18.42
N HIS A 53 -9.14 12.08 18.98
CA HIS A 53 -8.37 12.32 20.19
C HIS A 53 -8.97 11.63 21.41
N GLU A 54 -10.30 11.63 21.56
CA GLU A 54 -10.99 10.90 22.64
C GLU A 54 -10.68 9.40 22.58
N ALA A 55 -10.70 8.80 21.38
CA ALA A 55 -10.35 7.40 21.18
C ALA A 55 -8.89 7.07 21.57
N LEU A 56 -7.99 8.07 21.57
CA LEU A 56 -6.62 7.93 22.07
C LEU A 56 -6.55 8.02 23.60
N THR A 57 -7.41 8.85 24.22
CA THR A 57 -7.42 9.09 25.67
C THR A 57 -8.22 8.07 26.47
N ASP A 58 -9.11 7.30 25.84
CA ASP A 58 -9.90 6.27 26.51
C ASP A 58 -9.05 5.07 26.98
N TYR A 59 -7.78 5.03 26.60
CA TYR A 59 -6.80 4.12 27.18
C TYR A 59 -6.12 4.77 28.38
N ASP A 60 -6.26 4.14 29.54
CA ASP A 60 -5.47 4.37 30.77
C ASP A 60 -4.02 3.88 30.56
N ALA A 61 -3.41 4.30 29.45
CA ALA A 61 -2.03 3.99 29.12
C ALA A 61 -1.14 5.04 29.79
N ASP A 62 -0.11 4.58 30.49
CA ASP A 62 0.98 5.45 30.93
C ASP A 62 1.51 6.25 29.72
N GLU A 63 1.92 7.51 29.92
CA GLU A 63 2.42 8.36 28.83
C GLU A 63 3.58 7.71 28.04
N GLU A 64 4.35 6.82 28.69
CA GLU A 64 5.45 6.07 28.08
C GLU A 64 4.98 4.96 27.12
N ASP A 65 3.70 4.65 27.11
CA ASP A 65 3.11 3.47 26.49
C ASP A 65 2.20 3.79 25.27
N VAL A 66 2.16 5.07 24.88
CA VAL A 66 1.41 5.56 23.72
C VAL A 66 2.15 5.23 22.43
N CYS A 67 1.46 4.53 21.51
CA CYS A 67 2.02 4.19 20.20
C CYS A 67 1.22 4.74 19.02
N VAL A 68 0.19 5.55 19.27
CA VAL A 68 -0.58 6.19 18.20
C VAL A 68 -0.36 7.70 18.21
N TYR A 69 -0.03 8.24 17.04
CA TYR A 69 0.32 9.64 16.83
C TYR A 69 -0.59 10.24 15.76
N ALA A 70 -1.47 11.16 16.15
CA ALA A 70 -2.39 11.82 15.23
C ALA A 70 -1.94 13.26 14.93
N PHE A 71 -1.97 13.64 13.65
CA PHE A 71 -1.53 14.95 13.18
C PHE A 71 -2.59 15.57 12.26
N PRO A 72 -2.88 16.88 12.39
CA PRO A 72 -3.66 17.57 11.37
C PRO A 72 -2.86 17.65 10.06
N GLN A 73 -3.53 17.45 8.94
CA GLN A 73 -2.90 17.64 7.62
C GLN A 73 -2.44 19.10 7.44
N ASN A 74 -1.15 19.30 7.14
CA ASN A 74 -0.61 20.60 6.77
C ASN A 74 -0.90 20.88 5.29
N ARG A 75 -2.10 21.39 5.01
CA ARG A 75 -2.60 21.68 3.64
C ARG A 75 -1.71 22.61 2.81
N LYS A 76 -0.85 23.42 3.45
CA LYS A 76 0.08 24.31 2.73
C LYS A 76 1.21 23.53 2.04
N LEU A 77 1.64 22.43 2.65
CA LEU A 77 2.76 21.61 2.17
C LEU A 77 2.29 20.29 1.53
N TYR A 78 1.16 19.77 2.01
CA TYR A 78 0.64 18.46 1.70
C TYR A 78 -0.82 18.58 1.28
N GLN A 79 -1.11 18.55 -0.02
CA GLN A 79 -2.48 18.64 -0.56
C GLN A 79 -3.04 17.28 -0.97
N GLY A 80 -4.32 17.06 -0.69
CA GLY A 80 -5.05 15.83 -1.04
C GLY A 80 -4.57 14.60 -0.29
N LYS A 81 -5.12 13.43 -0.66
CA LYS A 81 -4.80 12.12 -0.06
C LYS A 81 -3.31 11.79 -0.20
N GLY A 82 -2.74 12.00 -1.38
CA GLY A 82 -1.32 11.77 -1.62
C GLY A 82 -0.41 12.69 -0.80
N GLY A 83 -0.84 13.93 -0.54
CA GLY A 83 -0.19 14.83 0.40
C GLY A 83 -0.20 14.29 1.82
N ALA A 84 -1.38 13.92 2.33
CA ALA A 84 -1.53 13.35 3.67
C ALA A 84 -0.63 12.12 3.86
N LEU A 85 -0.57 11.24 2.85
CA LEU A 85 0.26 10.04 2.88
C LEU A 85 1.75 10.40 3.01
N ARG A 86 2.22 11.39 2.24
CA ARG A 86 3.60 11.90 2.38
C ARG A 86 3.87 12.47 3.76
N GLN A 87 2.92 13.20 4.33
CA GLN A 87 3.06 13.73 5.69
C GLN A 87 3.15 12.57 6.70
N ALA A 88 2.29 11.57 6.61
CA ALA A 88 2.32 10.42 7.52
C ALA A 88 3.64 9.64 7.43
N ILE A 89 4.14 9.41 6.21
CA ILE A 89 5.46 8.80 5.97
C ILE A 89 6.59 9.68 6.52
N HIS A 90 6.47 11.00 6.41
CA HIS A 90 7.44 11.94 6.97
C HIS A 90 7.51 11.79 8.50
N GLU A 91 6.37 11.87 9.19
CA GLU A 91 6.30 11.75 10.64
C GLU A 91 6.84 10.40 11.13
N ALA A 92 6.41 9.30 10.49
CA ALA A 92 6.92 7.97 10.81
C ALA A 92 8.45 7.86 10.63
N THR A 93 8.99 8.46 9.56
CA THR A 93 10.44 8.47 9.31
C THR A 93 11.19 9.28 10.35
N GLN A 94 10.66 10.44 10.79
CA GLN A 94 11.30 11.23 11.84
C GLN A 94 11.27 10.49 13.17
N TRP A 95 10.14 9.86 13.52
CA TRP A 95 10.01 9.07 14.73
C TRP A 95 11.03 7.93 14.79
N LEU A 96 11.18 7.15 13.71
CA LEU A 96 12.19 6.09 13.63
C LEU A 96 13.61 6.63 13.85
N LYS A 97 13.95 7.79 13.26
CA LYS A 97 15.25 8.43 13.45
C LYS A 97 15.49 8.89 14.89
N MET A 98 14.47 9.48 15.53
CA MET A 98 14.57 9.95 16.92
C MET A 98 14.80 8.79 17.91
N HIS A 99 14.29 7.60 17.58
CA HIS A 99 14.49 6.38 18.37
C HIS A 99 15.81 5.65 18.02
N ASN A 100 16.71 6.30 17.28
CA ASN A 100 18.01 5.75 16.85
C ASN A 100 17.91 4.44 16.07
N GLU A 101 16.82 4.25 15.33
CA GLU A 101 16.61 3.05 14.52
C GLU A 101 17.44 3.08 13.23
N ASP A 102 18.01 1.93 12.86
CA ASP A 102 18.60 1.75 11.53
C ASP A 102 17.46 1.57 10.52
N LEU A 103 17.14 2.62 9.76
CA LEU A 103 16.03 2.60 8.78
C LEU A 103 16.10 1.45 7.77
N ARG A 104 17.27 0.85 7.53
CA ARG A 104 17.42 -0.32 6.67
C ARG A 104 16.84 -1.60 7.28
N LYS A 105 16.57 -1.60 8.59
CA LYS A 105 15.99 -2.69 9.38
C LYS A 105 14.57 -2.38 9.84
N CYS A 106 13.97 -1.31 9.33
CA CYS A 106 12.61 -0.90 9.65
C CYS A 106 11.71 -1.03 8.42
N ALA A 107 10.43 -1.26 8.68
CA ALA A 107 9.39 -1.24 7.67
C ALA A 107 8.38 -0.14 7.97
N ILE A 108 7.96 0.59 6.94
CA ILE A 108 6.79 1.47 7.00
C ILE A 108 5.68 0.79 6.19
N CYS A 109 4.50 0.64 6.77
CA CYS A 109 3.33 0.07 6.12
C CYS A 109 2.20 1.09 6.05
N PHE A 110 1.71 1.36 4.84
CA PHE A 110 0.48 2.11 4.66
C PHE A 110 -0.73 1.17 4.70
N THR A 111 -1.78 1.59 5.41
CA THR A 111 -3.10 0.99 5.32
C THR A 111 -4.18 2.06 5.27
N GLU A 112 -5.28 1.76 4.61
CA GLU A 112 -6.49 2.58 4.68
C GLU A 112 -7.26 2.27 5.98
N PRO A 113 -7.98 3.26 6.56
CA PRO A 113 -8.61 3.12 7.87
C PRO A 113 -9.62 1.99 7.94
N GLU A 114 -10.32 1.67 6.86
CA GLU A 114 -11.31 0.59 6.81
C GLU A 114 -10.71 -0.82 6.82
N LYS A 115 -9.38 -0.95 6.76
CA LYS A 115 -8.66 -2.23 6.72
C LYS A 115 -8.07 -2.61 8.08
N VAL A 116 -8.85 -2.44 9.15
CA VAL A 116 -8.48 -2.71 10.55
C VAL A 116 -7.75 -4.05 10.71
N ASP A 117 -8.29 -5.11 10.11
CA ASP A 117 -7.77 -6.47 10.21
C ASP A 117 -6.35 -6.64 9.64
N LEU A 118 -5.87 -5.70 8.82
CA LEU A 118 -4.50 -5.72 8.31
C LEU A 118 -3.44 -5.68 9.43
N LEU A 119 -3.75 -5.04 10.57
CA LEU A 119 -2.85 -5.03 11.72
C LEU A 119 -2.62 -6.42 12.33
N ASN A 120 -3.54 -7.37 12.12
CA ASN A 120 -3.33 -8.77 12.51
C ASN A 120 -2.31 -9.49 11.61
N HIS A 121 -2.07 -8.97 10.40
CA HIS A 121 -1.17 -9.53 9.39
C HIS A 121 0.10 -8.71 9.20
N ILE A 122 0.31 -7.65 9.99
CA ILE A 122 1.38 -6.68 9.75
C ILE A 122 2.79 -7.31 9.79
N HIS A 123 3.00 -8.31 10.66
CA HIS A 123 4.26 -9.03 10.72
C HIS A 123 4.50 -9.88 9.48
N ASP A 124 3.48 -10.55 8.95
CA ASP A 124 3.59 -11.34 7.71
C ASP A 124 3.90 -10.44 6.51
N ILE A 125 3.24 -9.28 6.44
CA ILE A 125 3.44 -8.28 5.38
C ILE A 125 4.85 -7.69 5.43
N THR A 126 5.37 -7.39 6.62
CA THR A 126 6.67 -6.72 6.77
C THR A 126 7.85 -7.68 6.85
N LYS A 127 7.62 -8.95 7.16
CA LYS A 127 8.68 -9.97 7.31
C LYS A 127 9.64 -10.01 6.12
N PRO A 128 9.21 -10.01 4.84
CA PRO A 128 10.16 -10.01 3.72
C PRO A 128 11.12 -8.81 3.73
N ILE A 129 10.67 -7.65 4.19
CA ILE A 129 11.48 -6.43 4.33
C ILE A 129 12.46 -6.56 5.48
N LEU A 130 11.99 -7.02 6.64
CA LEU A 130 12.79 -7.17 7.85
C LEU A 130 13.87 -8.26 7.69
N ASP A 131 13.59 -9.30 6.89
CA ASP A 131 14.53 -10.36 6.52
C ASP A 131 15.48 -9.94 5.38
N GLY A 132 15.30 -8.74 4.80
CA GLY A 132 16.13 -8.22 3.70
C GLY A 132 15.89 -8.88 2.33
N SER A 133 14.81 -9.65 2.19
CA SER A 133 14.44 -10.35 0.96
C SER A 133 13.59 -9.52 0.00
N ALA A 134 13.02 -8.41 0.48
CA ALA A 134 12.23 -7.47 -0.29
C ALA A 134 12.52 -6.02 0.14
N GLN A 135 12.42 -5.08 -0.78
CA GLN A 135 12.42 -3.65 -0.51
C GLN A 135 11.01 -3.09 -0.41
N VAL A 136 10.07 -3.70 -1.12
CA VAL A 136 8.64 -3.37 -1.11
C VAL A 136 7.84 -4.66 -1.01
N VAL A 137 6.77 -4.64 -0.22
CA VAL A 137 5.77 -5.70 -0.17
C VAL A 137 4.41 -5.12 -0.48
N VAL A 138 3.72 -5.70 -1.46
CA VAL A 138 2.32 -5.41 -1.75
C VAL A 138 1.51 -6.66 -1.39
N PRO A 139 0.78 -6.67 -0.26
CA PRO A 139 -0.06 -7.80 0.09
C PRO A 139 -1.13 -8.04 -0.98
N TYR A 140 -1.52 -9.30 -1.16
CA TYR A 140 -2.66 -9.64 -2.01
C TYR A 140 -3.73 -10.36 -1.20
N ARG A 141 -4.99 -10.11 -1.57
CA ARG A 141 -6.12 -10.72 -0.89
C ARG A 141 -6.24 -12.19 -1.26
N ASN A 142 -6.58 -13.02 -0.27
CA ASN A 142 -7.08 -14.34 -0.55
C ASN A 142 -8.33 -14.27 -1.45
N ASN A 143 -8.33 -15.00 -2.56
CA ASN A 143 -9.37 -14.87 -3.58
C ASN A 143 -10.77 -15.25 -3.08
N HIS A 144 -10.87 -16.26 -2.21
CA HIS A 144 -12.15 -16.69 -1.67
C HIS A 144 -12.76 -15.62 -0.75
N LEU A 145 -11.94 -15.07 0.17
CA LEU A 145 -12.39 -13.99 1.05
C LEU A 145 -12.69 -12.71 0.28
N PHE A 146 -11.90 -12.37 -0.73
CA PHE A 146 -12.16 -11.22 -1.58
C PHE A 146 -13.53 -11.35 -2.26
N GLN A 147 -13.79 -12.47 -2.91
CA GLN A 147 -15.05 -12.72 -3.60
C GLN A 147 -16.27 -12.73 -2.66
N THR A 148 -16.13 -13.25 -1.45
CA THR A 148 -17.27 -13.44 -0.54
C THR A 148 -17.56 -12.24 0.36
N THR A 149 -16.53 -11.49 0.75
CA THR A 149 -16.67 -10.41 1.77
C THR A 149 -16.74 -9.00 1.20
N TYR A 150 -16.32 -8.76 -0.04
CA TYR A 150 -16.43 -7.45 -0.69
C TYR A 150 -17.77 -7.29 -1.43
N PRO A 151 -18.19 -6.05 -1.73
CA PRO A 151 -19.20 -5.77 -2.73
C PRO A 151 -18.84 -6.43 -4.07
N ILE A 152 -19.81 -7.08 -4.72
CA ILE A 152 -19.57 -7.82 -5.96
C ILE A 152 -19.03 -6.93 -7.08
N GLU A 153 -19.46 -5.68 -7.15
CA GLU A 153 -18.97 -4.70 -8.13
C GLU A 153 -17.51 -4.37 -7.90
N GLN A 154 -17.10 -4.22 -6.64
CA GLN A 154 -15.71 -4.00 -6.26
C GLN A 154 -14.84 -5.20 -6.61
N TYR A 155 -15.31 -6.41 -6.28
CA TYR A 155 -14.62 -7.65 -6.64
C TYR A 155 -14.32 -7.72 -8.14
N HIS A 156 -15.33 -7.49 -8.98
CA HIS A 156 -15.16 -7.56 -10.42
C HIS A 156 -14.30 -6.42 -10.98
N SER A 157 -14.55 -5.17 -10.57
CA SER A 157 -13.81 -4.03 -11.11
C SER A 157 -12.33 -4.11 -10.75
N GLU A 158 -12.00 -4.48 -9.52
CA GLU A 158 -10.61 -4.56 -9.09
C GLU A 158 -9.92 -5.83 -9.58
N SER A 159 -10.62 -6.96 -9.70
CA SER A 159 -10.05 -8.16 -10.34
C SER A 159 -9.67 -7.89 -11.81
N PHE A 160 -10.52 -7.15 -12.54
CA PHE A 160 -10.21 -6.74 -13.90
C PHE A 160 -9.04 -5.76 -13.95
N GLY A 161 -9.01 -4.77 -13.06
CA GLY A 161 -7.90 -3.83 -12.97
C GLY A 161 -6.57 -4.49 -12.62
N ASN A 162 -6.56 -5.41 -11.66
CA ASN A 162 -5.39 -6.21 -11.31
C ASN A 162 -4.87 -7.02 -12.50
N LEU A 163 -5.76 -7.72 -13.21
CA LEU A 163 -5.38 -8.45 -14.43
C LEU A 163 -4.75 -7.52 -15.47
N HIS A 164 -5.32 -6.33 -15.68
CA HIS A 164 -4.78 -5.35 -16.62
C HIS A 164 -3.37 -4.90 -16.23
N PHE A 165 -3.15 -4.49 -14.98
CA PHE A 165 -1.83 -4.04 -14.53
C PHE A 165 -0.81 -5.17 -14.48
N ASP A 166 -1.24 -6.39 -14.12
CA ASP A 166 -0.41 -7.59 -14.19
C ASP A 166 0.08 -7.83 -15.62
N LEU A 167 -0.78 -7.71 -16.64
CA LEU A 167 -0.38 -7.88 -18.03
C LEU A 167 0.66 -6.84 -18.47
N LEU A 168 0.53 -5.60 -18.02
CA LEU A 168 1.49 -4.54 -18.34
C LEU A 168 2.82 -4.70 -17.58
N ALA A 169 2.76 -5.04 -16.30
CA ALA A 169 3.93 -5.19 -15.45
C ALA A 169 4.81 -6.40 -15.85
N ARG A 170 4.26 -7.40 -16.56
CA ARG A 170 5.03 -8.53 -17.12
C ARG A 170 6.18 -8.10 -18.01
N GLU A 171 6.09 -6.94 -18.66
CA GLU A 171 7.14 -6.40 -19.53
C GLU A 171 8.34 -5.85 -18.74
N LEU A 172 8.25 -5.80 -17.41
CA LEU A 172 9.27 -5.26 -16.52
C LEU A 172 9.91 -6.39 -15.71
N GLU A 173 11.23 -6.59 -15.87
CA GLU A 173 11.97 -7.70 -15.24
C GLU A 173 11.78 -7.78 -13.71
N GLY A 174 11.71 -6.63 -13.03
CA GLY A 174 11.59 -6.57 -11.57
C GLY A 174 10.23 -7.06 -11.03
N PHE A 175 9.23 -7.21 -11.90
CA PHE A 175 7.91 -7.75 -11.56
C PHE A 175 7.71 -9.23 -11.96
N GLN A 176 8.70 -9.82 -12.63
CA GLN A 176 8.71 -11.24 -12.96
C GLN A 176 9.28 -12.03 -11.76
N GLN A 177 8.61 -13.07 -11.25
CA GLN A 177 9.26 -13.91 -10.24
C GLN A 177 10.42 -14.61 -10.92
N ARG A 178 11.64 -14.33 -10.46
CA ARG A 178 12.73 -15.28 -10.67
C ARG A 178 12.30 -16.54 -9.94
N SER A 179 12.13 -17.64 -10.67
CA SER A 179 11.90 -18.96 -10.11
C SER A 179 13.09 -19.33 -9.23
N ASN A 180 13.08 -18.86 -7.99
CA ASN A 180 14.02 -19.27 -6.97
C ASN A 180 13.67 -20.73 -6.71
N LYS A 181 14.48 -21.64 -7.26
CA LYS A 181 14.42 -23.10 -7.08
C LYS A 181 14.37 -23.55 -5.60
N ASN A 182 14.52 -22.64 -4.64
CA ASN A 182 14.56 -22.90 -3.21
C ASN A 182 13.29 -22.46 -2.45
N ASN A 183 12.24 -21.97 -3.13
CA ASN A 183 11.00 -21.61 -2.44
C ASN A 183 10.14 -22.87 -2.20
N ILE A 184 10.51 -23.65 -1.18
CA ILE A 184 9.92 -24.95 -0.78
C ILE A 184 8.46 -24.81 -0.30
N TYR A 185 7.95 -23.59 -0.10
CA TYR A 185 6.62 -23.36 0.48
C TYR A 185 5.46 -23.25 -0.51
N ASN A 186 5.70 -23.28 -1.83
CA ASN A 186 4.62 -23.33 -2.82
C ASN A 186 4.49 -24.75 -3.40
N ASN A 187 3.84 -25.64 -2.65
CA ASN A 187 3.55 -27.02 -3.05
C ASN A 187 2.31 -27.16 -3.96
N ASN A 188 2.04 -26.19 -4.84
CA ASN A 188 1.08 -26.41 -5.92
C ASN A 188 1.82 -27.01 -7.11
N THR A 189 1.75 -28.33 -7.16
CA THR A 189 2.31 -29.23 -8.18
C THR A 189 1.55 -29.13 -9.50
N ASP A 190 1.63 -27.99 -10.17
CA ASP A 190 1.28 -27.92 -11.59
C ASP A 190 2.57 -28.15 -12.39
N ASN A 191 2.64 -29.32 -13.02
CA ASN A 191 3.76 -29.83 -13.83
C ASN A 191 3.96 -29.08 -15.17
N ASP A 192 3.70 -27.77 -15.20
CA ASP A 192 3.73 -27.00 -16.44
C ASP A 192 5.12 -26.35 -16.65
N GLY A 193 6.00 -27.12 -17.30
CA GLY A 193 7.06 -26.61 -18.18
C GLY A 193 7.87 -25.39 -17.73
N GLY A 194 8.29 -25.27 -16.46
CA GLY A 194 9.34 -24.34 -16.01
C GLY A 194 9.17 -22.85 -16.35
N GLN A 195 7.96 -22.41 -16.71
CA GLN A 195 7.69 -20.99 -16.97
C GLN A 195 7.75 -20.23 -15.64
N ALA A 196 8.44 -19.09 -15.65
CA ALA A 196 8.47 -18.19 -14.52
C ALA A 196 7.02 -17.84 -14.12
N THR A 197 6.61 -18.23 -12.92
CA THR A 197 5.30 -17.87 -12.39
C THR A 197 5.28 -16.38 -12.12
N GLN A 198 4.27 -15.68 -12.61
CA GLN A 198 4.18 -14.23 -12.40
C GLN A 198 4.03 -13.92 -10.90
N GLN A 199 4.63 -12.81 -10.45
CA GLN A 199 4.35 -12.30 -9.12
C GLN A 199 2.96 -11.70 -9.12
N LYS A 200 2.04 -12.33 -8.38
CA LYS A 200 0.68 -11.81 -8.23
C LYS A 200 0.70 -10.57 -7.35
N ILE A 201 0.46 -9.41 -7.94
CA ILE A 201 0.33 -8.13 -7.22
C ILE A 201 -1.15 -7.74 -7.20
N ASP A 202 -1.66 -7.39 -6.03
CA ASP A 202 -2.99 -6.84 -5.87
C ASP A 202 -2.91 -5.32 -5.87
N TRP A 203 -2.76 -4.76 -7.08
CA TRP A 203 -2.58 -3.33 -7.34
C TRP A 203 -3.67 -2.46 -6.72
N LEU A 204 -4.89 -3.00 -6.63
CA LEU A 204 -6.07 -2.27 -6.20
C LEU A 204 -6.50 -2.61 -4.77
N PHE A 205 -5.70 -3.38 -4.02
CA PHE A 205 -5.99 -3.59 -2.60
C PHE A 205 -5.75 -2.32 -1.78
N GLY A 206 -4.69 -1.57 -2.08
CA GLY A 206 -4.35 -0.29 -1.43
C GLY A 206 -3.15 -0.37 -0.46
N PRO A 207 -3.15 -1.27 0.55
CA PRO A 207 -2.03 -1.42 1.45
C PRO A 207 -0.72 -1.79 0.75
N PHE A 208 0.38 -1.26 1.28
CA PHE A 208 1.73 -1.64 0.90
C PHE A 208 2.68 -1.42 2.08
N ALA A 209 3.80 -2.11 2.06
CA ALA A 209 4.91 -1.89 2.98
C ALA A 209 6.21 -1.67 2.21
N PHE A 210 7.13 -0.90 2.78
CA PHE A 210 8.44 -0.67 2.19
C PHE A 210 9.51 -0.49 3.26
N ASN A 211 10.76 -0.74 2.87
CA ASN A 211 11.92 -0.50 3.73
C ASN A 211 12.03 0.99 4.04
N ALA A 212 12.09 1.38 5.32
CA ALA A 212 12.02 2.78 5.73
C ALA A 212 13.14 3.66 5.12
N SER A 213 14.28 3.07 4.74
CA SER A 213 15.35 3.80 4.04
C SER A 213 14.94 4.34 2.66
N LEU A 214 13.83 3.87 2.09
CA LEU A 214 13.29 4.28 0.79
C LEU A 214 12.23 5.39 0.91
N SER A 215 11.93 5.88 2.11
CA SER A 215 10.86 6.87 2.33
C SER A 215 11.00 8.13 1.49
N PHE A 216 12.22 8.54 1.18
CA PHE A 216 12.49 9.71 0.34
C PHE A 216 11.81 9.63 -1.05
N GLN A 217 11.57 8.44 -1.58
CA GLN A 217 10.92 8.25 -2.88
C GLN A 217 9.45 8.67 -2.82
N TRP A 218 8.72 8.25 -1.79
CA TRP A 218 7.36 8.73 -1.53
C TRP A 218 7.34 10.22 -1.22
N LEU A 219 8.28 10.72 -0.40
CA LEU A 219 8.34 12.15 -0.05
C LEU A 219 8.59 13.05 -1.27
N SER A 220 9.32 12.55 -2.27
CA SER A 220 9.63 13.29 -3.49
C SER A 220 8.48 13.28 -4.51
N TYR A 221 7.65 12.23 -4.52
CA TYR A 221 6.58 12.07 -5.48
C TYR A 221 5.35 12.93 -5.18
N LYS A 222 5.00 13.86 -6.09
CA LYS A 222 3.95 14.88 -5.87
C LYS A 222 2.53 14.45 -6.26
N GLY A 223 2.27 13.15 -6.42
CA GLY A 223 0.92 12.64 -6.65
C GLY A 223 -0.08 13.03 -5.56
N THR A 224 -1.36 13.11 -5.90
CA THR A 224 -2.41 13.63 -5.00
C THR A 224 -3.45 12.59 -4.61
N SER A 225 -3.41 11.40 -5.21
CA SER A 225 -4.43 10.36 -5.06
C SER A 225 -3.78 8.98 -4.96
N TRP A 226 -4.41 7.95 -5.54
CA TRP A 226 -3.95 6.56 -5.62
C TRP A 226 -2.57 6.40 -6.27
N ASP A 227 -2.22 7.31 -7.17
CA ASP A 227 -0.89 7.39 -7.79
C ASP A 227 0.22 7.51 -6.73
N ALA A 228 -0.03 8.26 -5.64
CA ALA A 228 0.93 8.42 -4.54
C ALA A 228 1.19 7.12 -3.75
N GLN A 229 0.31 6.14 -3.84
CA GLN A 229 0.50 4.82 -3.23
C GLN A 229 1.39 3.94 -4.11
N MET A 230 1.14 3.95 -5.42
CA MET A 230 1.68 2.94 -6.34
C MET A 230 2.92 3.38 -7.11
N VAL A 231 2.93 4.62 -7.62
CA VAL A 231 3.96 5.07 -8.55
C VAL A 231 5.38 5.03 -7.96
N PRO A 232 5.61 5.40 -6.68
CA PRO A 232 6.96 5.33 -6.11
C PRO A 232 7.58 3.93 -6.17
N TYR A 233 6.84 2.87 -5.83
CA TYR A 233 7.40 1.51 -5.91
C TYR A 233 7.48 1.00 -7.35
N VAL A 234 6.57 1.39 -8.25
CA VAL A 234 6.65 1.02 -9.67
C VAL A 234 7.92 1.58 -10.29
N ARG A 235 8.20 2.86 -10.05
CA ARG A 235 9.45 3.51 -10.48
C ARG A 235 10.67 2.91 -9.80
N GLY A 236 10.57 2.58 -8.51
CA GLY A 236 11.65 1.90 -7.79
C GLY A 236 12.01 0.54 -8.40
N VAL A 237 11.01 -0.28 -8.75
CA VAL A 237 11.23 -1.58 -9.41
C VAL A 237 11.77 -1.38 -10.83
N ARG A 238 11.18 -0.47 -11.61
CA ARG A 238 11.54 -0.20 -13.01
C ARG A 238 12.94 0.42 -13.16
N ASP A 239 13.19 1.50 -12.43
CA ASP A 239 14.34 2.39 -12.65
C ASP A 239 15.50 2.11 -11.69
N SER A 240 15.21 1.51 -10.53
CA SER A 240 16.19 1.27 -9.45
C SER A 240 16.33 -0.20 -9.06
N GLN A 241 15.73 -1.10 -9.85
CA GLN A 241 15.79 -2.56 -9.67
C GLN A 241 15.41 -3.01 -8.26
N TRP A 242 14.42 -2.35 -7.65
CA TRP A 242 13.96 -2.75 -6.33
C TRP A 242 13.38 -4.16 -6.34
N THR A 243 13.65 -4.90 -5.25
CA THR A 243 12.98 -6.18 -5.01
C THR A 243 11.58 -5.93 -4.45
N ILE A 244 10.57 -6.40 -5.17
CA ILE A 244 9.19 -6.40 -4.70
C ILE A 244 8.75 -7.83 -4.38
N GLN A 245 7.97 -8.01 -3.33
CA GLN A 245 7.33 -9.28 -2.99
C GLN A 245 5.83 -9.07 -2.72
N SER A 246 5.07 -10.16 -2.76
CA SER A 246 3.65 -10.15 -2.47
C SER A 246 3.31 -11.30 -1.54
N VAL A 247 2.55 -11.00 -0.49
CA VAL A 247 2.18 -11.92 0.58
C VAL A 247 0.67 -12.09 0.57
N GLU A 248 0.18 -13.32 0.56
CA GLU A 248 -1.26 -13.57 0.68
C GLU A 248 -1.69 -13.24 2.10
N ILE A 249 -2.79 -12.50 2.24
CA ILE A 249 -3.39 -12.27 3.55
C ILE A 249 -4.85 -12.70 3.57
N MET A 250 -5.26 -13.20 4.74
CA MET A 250 -6.61 -13.68 5.00
C MET A 250 -7.55 -12.55 5.43
N PHE A 251 -7.48 -11.42 4.72
CA PHE A 251 -8.24 -10.22 5.02
C PHE A 251 -9.74 -10.39 4.72
N ARG A 252 -10.58 -9.96 5.65
CA ARG A 252 -12.05 -9.89 5.48
C ARG A 252 -12.51 -8.44 5.44
N HIS A 253 -13.27 -8.08 4.41
CA HIS A 253 -13.85 -6.73 4.33
C HIS A 253 -14.96 -6.54 5.37
N PRO A 254 -15.09 -5.34 5.98
CA PRO A 254 -16.15 -5.07 6.96
C PRO A 254 -17.54 -5.33 6.39
N LYS A 255 -18.35 -6.06 7.15
CA LYS A 255 -19.71 -6.44 6.73
C LYS A 255 -20.60 -5.21 6.49
N THR A 256 -20.51 -4.21 7.36
CA THR A 256 -21.28 -2.97 7.27
C THR A 256 -21.00 -2.22 5.98
N MET A 257 -19.72 -2.10 5.58
CA MET A 257 -19.36 -1.48 4.29
C MET A 257 -19.89 -2.27 3.10
N LYS A 258 -19.83 -3.61 3.14
CA LYS A 258 -20.44 -4.41 2.08
C LYS A 258 -21.95 -4.14 1.96
N GLU A 259 -22.65 -4.11 3.09
CA GLU A 259 -24.10 -3.85 3.15
C GLU A 259 -24.47 -2.43 2.67
N GLU A 260 -23.61 -1.45 2.88
CA GLU A 260 -23.80 -0.06 2.45
C GLU A 260 -23.47 0.18 0.97
N GLU A 261 -22.53 -0.58 0.39
CA GLU A 261 -21.97 -0.30 -0.94
C GLU A 261 -22.46 -1.25 -2.05
N GLU A 262 -22.87 -2.48 -1.73
CA GLU A 262 -23.25 -3.50 -2.73
C GLU A 262 -24.61 -3.18 -3.37
N GLY A 263 -24.67 -3.21 -4.70
CA GLY A 263 -25.88 -2.86 -5.45
C GLY A 263 -26.12 -1.36 -5.65
N GLU A 264 -25.28 -0.49 -5.07
CA GLU A 264 -25.45 0.96 -5.13
C GLU A 264 -24.70 1.59 -6.33
N ALA A 265 -25.44 2.34 -7.15
CA ALA A 265 -24.94 2.86 -8.42
C ALA A 265 -23.81 3.90 -8.25
N GLU A 266 -23.88 4.73 -7.21
CA GLU A 266 -22.86 5.75 -6.91
C GLU A 266 -21.48 5.12 -6.67
N TRP A 267 -21.43 4.01 -5.93
CA TRP A 267 -20.20 3.29 -5.65
C TRP A 267 -19.62 2.63 -6.91
N THR A 268 -20.48 2.09 -7.77
CA THR A 268 -20.06 1.55 -9.07
C THR A 268 -19.44 2.64 -9.95
N GLU A 269 -20.08 3.81 -10.05
CA GLU A 269 -19.56 4.93 -10.83
C GLU A 269 -18.21 5.43 -10.29
N LYS A 270 -18.11 5.58 -8.96
CA LYS A 270 -16.87 5.98 -8.29
C LYS A 270 -15.71 5.03 -8.62
N ARG A 271 -15.93 3.71 -8.57
CA ARG A 271 -14.92 2.69 -8.87
C ARG A 271 -14.50 2.72 -10.35
N LEU A 272 -15.44 2.86 -11.28
CA LEU A 272 -15.12 2.96 -12.71
C LEU A 272 -14.30 4.23 -13.03
N ARG A 273 -14.64 5.37 -12.41
CA ARG A 273 -13.86 6.61 -12.54
C ARG A 273 -12.43 6.43 -11.99
N GLN A 274 -12.28 5.80 -10.83
CA GLN A 274 -10.97 5.50 -10.25
C GLN A 274 -10.14 4.58 -11.16
N LEU A 275 -10.77 3.52 -11.70
CA LEU A 275 -10.09 2.58 -12.57
C LEU A 275 -9.61 3.23 -13.88
N ASN A 276 -10.45 4.06 -14.50
CA ASN A 276 -10.07 4.81 -15.70
C ASN A 276 -8.89 5.76 -15.44
N LEU A 277 -8.91 6.47 -14.31
CA LEU A 277 -7.79 7.32 -13.90
C LEU A 277 -6.49 6.52 -13.76
N LEU A 278 -6.56 5.33 -13.17
CA LEU A 278 -5.39 4.46 -12.96
C LEU A 278 -4.89 3.82 -14.26
N PHE A 279 -5.77 3.47 -15.20
CA PHE A 279 -5.34 3.00 -16.52
C PHE A 279 -4.50 4.04 -17.26
N ASP A 280 -4.86 5.31 -17.15
CA ASP A 280 -4.09 6.39 -17.75
C ASP A 280 -2.79 6.65 -16.98
N LEU A 281 -2.86 6.84 -15.67
CA LEU A 281 -1.68 7.19 -14.85
C LEU A 281 -0.73 6.01 -14.69
N LEU A 282 -1.18 4.93 -14.06
CA LEU A 282 -0.33 3.78 -13.77
C LEU A 282 -0.07 2.96 -15.03
N GLY A 283 -1.11 2.65 -15.81
CA GLY A 283 -0.98 1.81 -17.01
C GLY A 283 -0.14 2.50 -18.09
N LYS A 284 -0.65 3.58 -18.68
CA LYS A 284 -0.01 4.22 -19.85
C LYS A 284 1.28 4.96 -19.49
N GLN A 285 1.33 5.70 -18.38
CA GLN A 285 2.50 6.55 -18.07
C GLN A 285 3.60 5.83 -17.32
N GLU A 286 3.28 4.85 -16.47
CA GLU A 286 4.30 4.20 -15.64
C GLU A 286 4.69 2.79 -16.11
N LEU A 287 3.73 1.98 -16.56
CA LEU A 287 4.00 0.59 -16.96
C LEU A 287 4.32 0.44 -18.46
N VAL A 288 3.81 1.31 -19.35
CA VAL A 288 4.01 1.18 -20.81
C VAL A 288 5.15 2.03 -21.38
N MET A 289 5.45 3.21 -20.80
CA MET A 289 6.12 4.33 -21.51
C MET A 289 7.54 4.10 -22.06
N GLN A 290 8.21 2.97 -21.80
CA GLN A 290 9.63 2.78 -22.16
C GLN A 290 9.96 1.70 -23.20
N THR A 291 8.99 1.00 -23.79
CA THR A 291 9.33 0.09 -24.91
C THR A 291 9.80 0.85 -26.17
N LYS A 292 9.41 2.11 -26.34
CA LYS A 292 9.69 2.86 -27.58
C LYS A 292 11.04 3.57 -27.61
N GLU A 293 11.51 4.17 -26.52
CA GLU A 293 12.78 4.94 -26.57
C GLU A 293 14.04 4.07 -26.58
N SER A 294 13.99 2.90 -25.95
CA SER A 294 15.08 1.90 -25.98
C SER A 294 15.27 1.30 -27.38
N SER A 295 14.17 1.20 -28.15
CA SER A 295 14.19 0.70 -29.53
C SER A 295 14.83 1.70 -30.50
N THR A 296 14.65 3.00 -30.29
CA THR A 296 15.22 4.04 -31.16
C THR A 296 16.73 4.18 -30.94
N ARG A 297 17.22 4.09 -29.69
CA ARG A 297 18.67 4.21 -29.40
C ARG A 297 19.50 3.02 -29.88
N ASN A 298 18.91 1.84 -30.01
CA ASN A 298 19.61 0.68 -30.57
C ASN A 298 19.66 0.75 -32.11
N ASN A 299 18.62 1.29 -32.76
CA ASN A 299 18.64 1.47 -34.22
C ASN A 299 19.59 2.56 -34.70
N GLU A 300 19.91 3.57 -33.89
CA GLU A 300 20.89 4.61 -34.27
C GLU A 300 22.35 4.15 -34.13
N ARG A 301 22.66 3.20 -33.24
CA ARG A 301 24.03 2.66 -33.11
C ARG A 301 24.42 1.70 -34.24
N ASP A 302 23.45 0.98 -34.82
CA ASP A 302 23.71 0.04 -35.92
C ASP A 302 23.87 0.74 -37.29
N VAL A 303 23.60 2.04 -37.39
CA VAL A 303 23.72 2.82 -38.63
C VAL A 303 25.10 3.48 -38.75
N ASP A 304 25.77 3.78 -37.64
CA ASP A 304 27.11 4.40 -37.63
C ASP A 304 28.27 3.39 -37.74
N GLU A 305 27.99 2.08 -37.78
CA GLU A 305 29.00 1.02 -37.95
C GLU A 305 29.01 0.39 -39.38
N ARG A 306 28.44 1.06 -40.39
CA ARG A 306 28.45 0.60 -41.79
C ARG A 306 29.15 1.55 -42.76
#